data_AF-A0A7K2YBD8-F1
#
_entry.id   AF-A0A7K2YBD8-F1
#
_cell.length_a   1.000
_cell.length_b   1.000
_cell.length_c   1.000
_cell.angle_alpha   90.00
_cell.angle_beta   90.00
_cell.angle_gamma   90.00
#
_symmetry.space_group_name_H-M   'P 1'
#
loop_
_entity.id
_entity.type
_entity.pdbx_description
1 polymer ?
#
loop_
_entity_poly.entity_id
_entity_poly.type
_entity_poly.pdbx_seq_one_letter_code
_entity_poly.pdbx_strand_id
1 'polypeptide(L)' 'MPLPPHLKTALNDGDAQPTIHTVAVGKGRDNMWIGSVDGMRINRAIYGFEATGVKTRCAG' A
#
# COMPACT_ATOMS: atom_id res chain seq x y z
N MET A 1 2.44 11.49 3.90
CA MET A 1 1.71 12.50 3.10
C MET A 1 0.30 12.60 3.66
N PRO A 2 -0.19 13.78 4.04
CA PRO A 2 -1.56 13.93 4.55
C PRO A 2 -2.59 13.69 3.43
N LEU A 3 -3.76 13.16 3.80
CA LEU A 3 -4.85 12.94 2.85
C LEU A 3 -5.31 14.26 2.21
N PRO A 4 -5.65 14.26 0.91
CA PRO A 4 -6.33 15.36 0.24
C PRO A 4 -7.57 15.85 1.02
N PRO A 5 -7.87 17.16 1.03
CA PRO A 5 -8.97 17.74 1.83
C PRO A 5 -10.35 17.12 1.54
N HIS A 6 -10.65 16.82 0.28
CA HIS A 6 -11.94 16.24 -0.12
C HIS A 6 -12.16 14.82 0.44
N LEU A 7 -11.09 14.01 0.56
CA LEU A 7 -11.17 12.69 1.16
C LEU A 7 -11.43 12.78 2.66
N LYS A 8 -10.88 13.79 3.35
CA LYS A 8 -11.16 13.98 4.78
C LYS A 8 -12.62 14.33 5.04
N THR A 9 -13.22 15.16 4.19
CA THR A 9 -14.65 15.50 4.30
C THR A 9 -15.53 14.29 4.05
N ALA A 10 -15.25 13.50 3.00
CA ALA A 10 -16.01 12.29 2.68
C ALA A 10 -15.85 11.18 3.74
N LEU A 11 -14.73 11.15 4.46
CA LEU A 11 -14.51 10.17 5.54
C LEU A 11 -15.08 10.62 6.89
N ASN A 12 -15.64 11.84 6.98
CA ASN A 12 -16.11 12.46 8.22
C ASN A 12 -17.45 13.20 7.98
N ASP A 13 -18.39 12.53 7.32
CA ASP A 13 -19.72 13.04 6.96
C ASP A 13 -20.78 12.85 8.06
N GLY A 14 -20.41 12.24 9.19
CA GLY A 14 -21.28 12.03 10.35
C GLY A 14 -21.90 10.64 10.45
N ASP A 15 -21.66 9.78 9.45
CA ASP A 15 -22.08 8.37 9.46
C ASP A 15 -21.07 7.48 10.20
N ALA A 16 -21.27 6.15 10.12
CA ALA A 16 -20.35 5.18 10.72
C ALA A 16 -18.91 5.39 10.22
N GLN A 17 -17.94 5.30 11.14
CA GLN A 17 -16.53 5.48 10.78
C GLN A 17 -16.12 4.54 9.64
N PRO A 18 -15.60 5.07 8.52
CA PRO A 18 -15.24 4.26 7.38
C PRO A 18 -14.02 3.39 7.68
N THR A 19 -14.04 2.13 7.25
CA THR A 19 -12.85 1.28 7.29
C THR A 19 -11.94 1.66 6.12
N ILE A 20 -10.79 2.28 6.44
CA ILE A 20 -9.82 2.69 5.42
C ILE A 20 -8.94 1.49 5.05
N HIS A 21 -9.09 1.00 3.82
CA HIS A 21 -8.15 0.05 3.23
C HIS A 21 -7.09 0.80 2.44
N THR A 22 -5.82 0.48 2.67
CA THR A 22 -4.70 1.05 1.91
C THR A 22 -4.02 0.00 1.06
N VAL A 23 -3.81 0.32 -0.21
CA VAL A 23 -3.04 -0.51 -1.13
C VAL A 23 -1.92 0.34 -1.73
N ALA A 24 -0.71 -0.20 -1.76
CA ALA A 24 0.41 0.40 -2.47
C ALA A 24 1.18 -0.67 -3.24
N VAL A 25 1.68 -0.30 -4.43
CA VAL A 25 2.60 -1.12 -5.23
C VAL A 25 3.92 -0.38 -5.35
N GLY A 26 5.02 -1.12 -5.29
CA GLY A 26 6.38 -0.61 -5.39
C GLY A 26 7.17 -1.36 -6.45
N LYS A 27 8.08 -0.64 -7.09
CA LYS A 27 9.15 -1.21 -7.90
C LYS A 27 10.45 -1.14 -7.10
N GLY A 28 11.25 -2.19 -7.18
CA GLY A 28 12.59 -2.28 -6.63
C GLY A 28 13.56 -1.44 -7.43
N ARG A 29 14.79 -1.32 -6.91
CA ARG A 29 15.80 -0.40 -7.45
C ARG A 29 16.72 -1.07 -8.46
N ASP A 30 16.66 -2.39 -8.54
CA ASP A 30 17.60 -3.26 -9.23
C ASP A 30 16.93 -3.93 -10.43
N ASN A 31 17.48 -3.61 -11.61
CA ASN A 31 17.28 -4.23 -12.92
C ASN A 31 15.86 -4.15 -13.54
N MET A 32 15.71 -3.15 -14.42
CA MET A 32 15.07 -3.10 -15.76
C MET A 32 13.92 -4.05 -16.18
N TRP A 33 13.23 -4.76 -15.28
CA TRP A 33 11.97 -5.41 -15.65
C TRP A 33 10.89 -4.33 -15.71
N ILE A 34 10.61 -3.89 -16.94
CA ILE A 34 9.59 -2.88 -17.22
C ILE A 34 8.23 -3.55 -17.01
N GLY A 35 7.53 -3.17 -15.95
CA GLY A 35 6.19 -3.67 -15.62
C GLY A 35 6.12 -4.60 -14.42
N SER A 36 7.25 -4.95 -13.77
CA SER A 36 7.22 -5.79 -12.56
C SER A 36 6.85 -5.00 -11.31
N VAL A 37 6.09 -5.65 -10.44
CA VAL A 37 5.83 -5.19 -9.08
C VAL A 37 6.75 -5.95 -8.15
N ASP A 38 7.61 -5.23 -7.44
CA ASP A 38 8.59 -5.82 -6.51
C ASP A 38 8.10 -5.76 -5.06
N GLY A 39 7.06 -4.96 -4.79
CA GLY A 39 6.38 -4.98 -3.51
C GLY A 39 4.91 -4.58 -3.58
N MET A 40 4.10 -5.20 -2.72
CA MET A 40 2.70 -4.84 -2.47
C MET A 40 2.50 -4.59 -0.98
N ARG A 41 1.77 -3.54 -0.61
CA ARG A 41 1.34 -3.31 0.78
C ARG A 41 -0.17 -3.28 0.83
N ILE A 42 -0.74 -4.05 1.76
CA ILE A 42 -2.14 -3.99 2.14
C ILE A 42 -2.21 -3.65 3.63
N ASN A 43 -2.72 -2.47 3.96
CA ASN A 43 -2.78 -1.98 5.34
C ASN A 43 -1.39 -2.00 6.01
N ARG A 44 -1.19 -2.87 7.00
CA ARG A 44 0.09 -3.05 7.69
C ARG A 44 0.91 -4.21 7.15
N ALA A 45 0.34 -5.07 6.31
CA ALA A 45 1.07 -6.18 5.69
C ALA A 45 1.82 -5.70 4.44
N ILE A 46 3.12 -5.98 4.38
CA ILE A 46 4.00 -5.70 3.25
C ILE A 46 4.46 -7.05 2.70
N TYR A 47 4.31 -7.22 1.39
CA TYR A 47 4.74 -8.37 0.61
C TYR A 47 5.87 -7.91 -0.31
N GLY A 48 7.08 -8.43 -0.11
CA GLY A 48 8.21 -8.27 -1.01
C GLY A 48 8.29 -9.46 -1.96
N PHE A 49 8.35 -9.20 -3.25
CA PHE A 49 8.49 -10.24 -4.27
C PHE A 49 9.98 -10.42 -4.55
N GLU A 50 10.55 -11.52 -4.06
CA GLU A 50 11.95 -11.89 -4.29
C GLU A 50 12.01 -13.05 -5.29
N ALA A 51 13.16 -13.25 -5.94
CA ALA A 51 13.37 -14.38 -6.84
C ALA A 51 13.11 -15.75 -6.18
N THR A 52 13.32 -15.83 -4.86
CA THR A 52 13.11 -17.06 -4.07
C THR A 52 11.69 -17.20 -3.53
N GLY A 53 10.79 -16.24 -3.80
CA GLY A 53 9.41 -16.23 -3.33
C GLY A 53 9.00 -14.94 -2.62
N VAL A 54 7.81 -14.96 -2.02
CA VAL A 54 7.23 -13.77 -1.36
C VAL A 54 7.64 -13.73 0.11
N LYS A 55 8.19 -12.59 0.54
CA LYS A 55 8.50 -12.31 1.95
C LYS A 55 7.46 -11.37 2.55
N THR A 56 6.86 -11.76 3.68
CA THR A 56 5.86 -10.94 4.37
C THR A 56 6.45 -10.28 5.61
N ARG A 57 6.13 -9.00 5.83
CA ARG A 57 6.44 -8.28 7.07
C ARG A 57 5.35 -7.28 7.44
N CYS A 58 5.29 -6.92 8.72
CA CYS A 58 4.41 -5.85 9.19
C CYS A 58 5.13 -4.49 9.14
N ALA A 59 4.39 -3.46 8.75
CA ALA A 59 4.80 -2.07 8.94
C ALA A 59 4.70 -1.71 10.42
N GLY A 60 5.82 -1.19 10.96
CA GLY A 60 5.86 -0.49 12.24
C GLY A 60 5.14 0.84 12.18
#